data_AF-A0A816E7P7-F1
#
_entry.id   AF-A0A816E7P7-F1
#
_cell.length_a   1.000
_cell.length_b   1.000
_cell.length_c   1.000
_cell.angle_alpha   90.00
_cell.angle_beta   90.00
_cell.angle_gamma   90.00
#
_symmetry.space_group_name_H-M   'P 1'
#
loop_
_entity.id
_entity.type
_entity.pdbx_description
1 polymer ?
#
loop_
_entity_poly.entity_id
_entity_poly.type
_entity_poly.pdbx_seq_one_letter_code
_entity_poly.pdbx_strand_id
1 'polypeptide(L)'
;MENHYYRSFLRWKLQQYLSDAGFLALNDLESKYGIKCPKLSKLRELRKAYSEWIPLRTTTWGSYMHVKHAITLLTEINPEILDNLKDKHTLHFRLCQDGTWFGRYLNCIVSALGWVDAGEHSQNAFSLIPLSYVSVTKENRDNVEQALTTEFINMFKPGQVMEIRGVEYNILFSYSADYKMVAQVMGLAGPCSDHFCNWCRTKKLKLSGMRKLVYENGFGNNVAFCITDKLQKHSYKSYDDKDKAAEEENIKNYDQVIL
;
A
#
# COMPACT_ATOMS: atom_id res chain seq x y z
N MET A 1 16.08 -5.38 33.08
CA MET A 1 16.07 -3.89 33.01
C MET A 1 16.70 -3.35 31.72
N GLU A 2 17.79 -3.91 31.20
CA GLU A 2 18.42 -3.43 29.94
C GLU A 2 17.51 -3.49 28.71
N ASN A 3 16.62 -4.49 28.62
CA ASN A 3 15.77 -4.73 27.45
C ASN A 3 14.72 -3.62 27.18
N HIS A 4 14.26 -2.91 28.22
CA HIS A 4 13.25 -1.85 28.08
C HIS A 4 13.86 -0.56 27.52
N TYR A 5 14.98 -0.10 28.10
CA TYR A 5 15.72 1.08 27.59
C TYR A 5 16.13 0.90 26.12
N TYR A 6 16.43 -0.34 25.74
CA TYR A 6 16.87 -0.68 24.41
C TYR A 6 15.79 -0.62 23.34
N ARG A 7 14.61 -1.18 23.65
CA ARG A 7 13.43 -1.08 22.79
C ARG A 7 12.99 0.38 22.67
N SER A 8 13.03 1.14 23.77
CA SER A 8 12.77 2.58 23.76
C SER A 8 13.76 3.34 22.87
N PHE A 9 15.05 2.97 22.86
CA PHE A 9 16.05 3.61 22.01
C PHE A 9 15.90 3.26 20.53
N LEU A 10 15.59 2.02 20.17
CA LEU A 10 15.29 1.65 18.78
C LEU A 10 14.01 2.32 18.28
N ARG A 11 12.98 2.43 19.14
CA ARG A 11 11.77 3.21 18.88
C ARG A 11 12.09 4.69 18.65
N TRP A 12 12.94 5.27 19.50
CA TRP A 12 13.43 6.65 19.34
C TRP A 12 14.22 6.83 18.04
N LYS A 13 15.14 5.93 17.70
CA LYS A 13 15.91 5.99 16.45
C LYS A 13 15.00 5.95 15.22
N LEU A 14 14.02 5.04 15.22
CA LEU A 14 13.02 4.97 14.17
C LEU A 14 12.27 6.30 14.08
N GLN A 15 11.80 6.84 15.21
CA GLN A 15 11.11 8.15 15.27
C GLN A 15 11.96 9.36 14.82
N GLN A 16 13.30 9.25 14.77
CA GLN A 16 14.21 10.38 14.46
C GLN A 16 14.95 10.25 13.11
N TYR A 17 14.66 9.26 12.26
CA TYR A 17 15.21 9.11 10.90
C TYR A 17 16.76 9.07 10.80
N LEU A 18 17.48 8.59 11.81
CA LEU A 18 18.94 8.64 11.84
C LEU A 18 19.61 7.61 10.89
N SER A 19 20.25 8.11 9.83
CA SER A 19 21.09 7.35 8.88
C SER A 19 22.52 7.14 9.40
N ASP A 20 23.33 6.31 8.72
CA ASP A 20 24.76 6.14 9.05
C ASP A 20 25.55 7.46 8.97
N ALA A 21 25.13 8.40 8.13
CA ALA A 21 25.64 9.78 8.11
C ALA A 21 25.17 10.60 9.32
N GLY A 22 23.92 10.41 9.76
CA GLY A 22 23.41 10.94 11.02
C GLY A 22 24.19 10.46 12.24
N PHE A 23 24.77 9.25 12.20
CA PHE A 23 25.63 8.73 13.27
C PHE A 23 27.04 9.31 13.27
N LEU A 24 27.63 9.58 12.10
CA LEU A 24 28.87 10.34 12.03
C LEU A 24 28.68 11.74 12.61
N ALA A 25 27.54 12.37 12.30
CA ALA A 25 27.16 13.65 12.91
C ALA A 25 26.97 13.55 14.44
N LEU A 26 26.43 12.45 14.97
CA LEU A 26 26.31 12.22 16.42
C LEU A 26 27.67 12.06 17.13
N ASN A 27 28.64 11.38 16.52
CA ASN A 27 30.01 11.35 17.05
C ASN A 27 30.66 12.75 17.04
N ASP A 28 30.38 13.54 16.00
CA ASP A 28 30.80 14.94 15.94
C ASP A 28 30.13 15.78 17.04
N LEU A 29 28.87 15.49 17.37
CA LEU A 29 28.14 16.15 18.45
C LEU A 29 28.65 15.74 19.84
N GLU A 30 28.99 14.47 20.05
CA GLU A 30 29.59 13.98 21.29
C GLU A 30 30.96 14.62 21.53
N SER A 31 31.80 14.67 20.49
CA SER A 31 33.14 15.29 20.58
C SER A 31 33.11 16.81 20.74
N LYS A 32 32.16 17.51 20.11
CA LYS A 32 32.04 18.97 20.19
C LYS A 32 31.22 19.49 21.37
N TYR A 33 30.22 18.73 21.82
CA TYR A 33 29.23 19.21 22.80
C TYR A 33 29.06 18.29 24.03
N GLY A 34 29.84 17.21 24.13
CA GLY A 34 29.82 16.33 25.31
C GLY A 34 28.56 15.48 25.46
N ILE A 35 27.74 15.38 24.40
CA ILE A 35 26.51 14.59 24.40
C ILE A 35 26.84 13.10 24.32
N LYS A 36 26.61 12.36 25.41
CA LYS A 36 26.86 10.91 25.44
C LYS A 36 26.00 10.16 24.42
N CYS A 37 26.63 9.58 23.41
CA CYS A 37 25.95 8.81 22.37
C CYS A 37 26.28 7.31 22.48
N PRO A 38 25.36 6.40 22.10
CA PRO A 38 25.69 4.98 22.04
C PRO A 38 26.79 4.71 21.01
N LYS A 39 27.79 3.91 21.38
CA LYS A 39 28.90 3.56 20.48
C LYS A 39 28.39 2.93 19.18
N LEU A 40 28.86 3.43 18.04
CA LEU A 40 28.48 2.95 16.71
C LEU A 40 28.70 1.44 16.53
N SER A 41 29.76 0.88 17.11
CA SER A 41 30.04 -0.55 17.09
C SER A 41 28.90 -1.36 17.71
N LYS A 42 28.39 -0.93 18.88
CA LYS A 42 27.27 -1.59 19.53
C LYS A 42 26.00 -1.47 18.68
N LEU A 43 25.73 -0.30 18.11
CA LEU A 43 24.57 -0.12 17.23
C LEU A 43 24.61 -1.00 15.98
N ARG A 44 25.80 -1.20 15.38
CA ARG A 44 25.98 -2.11 14.24
C ARG A 44 25.71 -3.56 14.62
N GLU A 45 26.23 -4.00 15.77
CA GLU A 45 25.98 -5.33 16.33
C GLU A 45 24.47 -5.59 16.47
N LEU A 46 23.73 -4.62 17.01
CA LEU A 46 22.28 -4.72 17.15
C LEU A 46 21.53 -4.73 15.84
N ARG A 47 21.91 -3.85 14.91
CA ARG A 47 21.27 -3.81 13.60
C ARG A 47 21.44 -5.17 12.93
N LYS A 48 22.63 -5.76 13.02
CA LYS A 48 22.90 -7.11 12.52
C LYS A 48 22.00 -8.15 13.20
N ALA A 49 21.96 -8.18 14.52
CA ALA A 49 21.11 -9.12 15.27
C ALA A 49 19.61 -8.97 14.91
N TYR A 50 19.13 -7.73 14.72
CA TYR A 50 17.74 -7.47 14.34
C TYR A 50 17.46 -7.87 12.89
N SER A 51 18.39 -7.62 11.97
CA SER A 51 18.30 -8.04 10.58
C SER A 51 18.36 -9.56 10.41
N GLU A 52 19.12 -10.26 11.26
CA GLU A 52 19.17 -11.74 11.28
C GLU A 52 17.84 -12.36 11.72
N TRP A 53 17.07 -11.65 12.56
CA TRP A 53 15.75 -12.11 13.02
C TRP A 53 14.65 -11.99 11.95
N ILE A 54 14.84 -11.13 10.94
CA ILE A 54 13.87 -10.92 9.86
C ILE A 54 14.42 -11.55 8.57
N PRO A 55 14.07 -12.81 8.27
CA PRO A 55 14.55 -13.47 7.07
C PRO A 55 14.04 -12.75 5.83
N LEU A 56 14.97 -12.19 5.05
CA LEU A 56 14.69 -11.65 3.73
C LEU A 56 14.78 -12.76 2.70
N ARG A 57 13.76 -12.87 1.85
CA ARG A 57 13.80 -13.67 0.63
C ARG A 57 14.26 -12.77 -0.50
N THR A 58 15.26 -13.23 -1.24
CA THR A 58 15.82 -12.50 -2.38
C THR A 58 15.57 -13.30 -3.65
N THR A 59 15.14 -12.59 -4.68
CA THR A 59 14.91 -13.08 -6.03
C THR A 59 15.81 -12.29 -6.98
N THR A 60 15.86 -12.68 -8.25
CA THR A 60 16.55 -11.92 -9.30
C THR A 60 16.06 -10.48 -9.41
N TRP A 61 14.79 -10.23 -9.07
CA TRP A 61 14.13 -8.95 -9.27
C TRP A 61 14.10 -8.08 -8.02
N GLY A 62 14.34 -8.65 -6.84
CA GLY A 62 14.27 -7.88 -5.61
C GLY A 62 14.20 -8.73 -4.35
N SER A 63 13.89 -8.07 -3.24
CA SER A 63 13.84 -8.71 -1.93
C SER A 63 12.52 -8.40 -1.23
N TYR A 64 12.05 -9.35 -0.43
CA TYR A 64 10.84 -9.18 0.39
C TYR A 64 10.96 -9.95 1.70
N MET A 65 10.19 -9.55 2.70
CA MET A 65 10.04 -10.27 3.97
C MET A 65 8.67 -10.95 4.05
N HIS A 66 8.57 -12.00 4.86
CA HIS A 66 7.28 -12.65 5.08
C HIS A 66 6.34 -11.75 5.89
N VAL A 67 5.06 -11.67 5.50
CA VAL A 67 4.07 -10.75 6.10
C VAL A 67 3.94 -10.91 7.63
N LYS A 68 4.06 -12.14 8.14
CA LYS A 68 4.05 -12.41 9.59
C LYS A 68 5.11 -11.60 10.35
N HIS A 69 6.33 -11.49 9.81
CA HIS A 69 7.38 -10.69 10.46
C HIS A 69 7.02 -9.20 10.44
N ALA A 70 6.47 -8.69 9.34
CA ALA A 70 6.01 -7.31 9.25
C ALA A 70 4.89 -7.00 10.25
N ILE A 71 3.93 -7.91 10.43
CA ILE A 71 2.86 -7.79 11.43
C ILE A 71 3.46 -7.77 12.83
N THR A 72 4.35 -8.72 13.17
CA THR A 72 5.00 -8.74 14.48
C THR A 72 5.74 -7.43 14.76
N LEU A 73 6.48 -6.90 13.78
CA LEU A 73 7.15 -5.60 13.90
C LEU A 73 6.19 -4.46 14.17
N LEU A 74 5.11 -4.34 13.39
CA LEU A 74 4.08 -3.32 13.58
C LEU A 74 3.50 -3.35 15.00
N THR A 75 3.20 -4.55 15.49
CA THR A 75 2.62 -4.73 16.83
C THR A 75 3.61 -4.49 17.96
N GLU A 76 4.89 -4.80 17.77
CA GLU A 76 5.93 -4.55 18.77
C GLU A 76 6.32 -3.07 18.86
N ILE A 77 6.23 -2.33 17.76
CA ILE A 77 6.49 -0.87 17.73
C ILE A 77 5.32 -0.08 18.32
N ASN A 78 4.11 -0.65 18.32
CA ASN A 78 2.89 -0.01 18.82
C ASN A 78 2.15 -0.91 19.84
N PRO A 79 2.81 -1.27 20.96
CA PRO A 79 2.26 -2.20 21.93
C PRO A 79 0.97 -1.71 22.57
N GLU A 80 0.89 -0.41 22.87
CA GLU A 80 -0.29 0.20 23.47
C GLU A 80 -1.54 0.11 22.59
N ILE A 81 -1.37 0.12 21.27
CA ILE A 81 -2.48 -0.05 20.32
C ILE A 81 -2.98 -1.48 20.38
N LEU A 82 -2.08 -2.47 20.41
CA LEU A 82 -2.45 -3.87 20.51
C LEU A 82 -3.20 -4.16 21.82
N ASP A 83 -2.73 -3.60 22.93
CA ASP A 83 -3.35 -3.79 24.24
C ASP A 83 -4.79 -3.26 24.27
N ASN A 84 -5.06 -2.15 23.55
CA ASN A 84 -6.40 -1.58 23.38
C ASN A 84 -7.29 -2.39 22.42
N LEU A 85 -6.72 -3.31 21.65
CA LEU A 85 -7.40 -4.14 20.67
C LEU A 85 -7.47 -5.61 21.08
N LYS A 86 -7.09 -5.96 22.32
CA LYS A 86 -7.07 -7.34 22.83
C LYS A 86 -8.42 -8.07 22.73
N ASP A 87 -9.51 -7.33 22.79
CA ASP A 87 -10.88 -7.87 22.72
C ASP A 87 -11.37 -7.99 21.27
N LYS A 88 -10.59 -7.53 20.28
CA LYS A 88 -10.89 -7.76 18.86
C LYS A 88 -10.46 -9.16 18.44
N HIS A 89 -11.33 -9.85 17.72
CA HIS A 89 -11.01 -11.12 17.08
C HIS A 89 -10.34 -10.97 15.71
N THR A 90 -10.25 -9.75 15.17
CA THR A 90 -9.74 -9.49 13.83
C THR A 90 -8.91 -8.23 13.80
N LEU A 91 -7.75 -8.29 13.15
CA LEU A 91 -6.86 -7.17 12.88
C LEU A 91 -6.78 -6.91 11.38
N HIS A 92 -6.91 -5.65 11.01
CA HIS A 92 -6.96 -5.16 9.64
C HIS A 92 -5.64 -4.52 9.25
N PHE A 93 -5.01 -5.06 8.22
CA PHE A 93 -3.79 -4.52 7.64
C PHE A 93 -4.03 -4.08 6.20
N ARG A 94 -3.19 -3.14 5.75
CA ARG A 94 -3.25 -2.58 4.40
C ARG A 94 -1.92 -2.80 3.72
N LEU A 95 -1.93 -3.54 2.62
CA LEU A 95 -0.82 -3.59 1.69
C LEU A 95 -0.85 -2.30 0.86
N CYS A 96 0.20 -1.50 1.02
CA CYS A 96 0.44 -0.28 0.28
C CYS A 96 1.48 -0.55 -0.79
N GLN A 97 1.27 -0.07 -2.01
CA GLN A 97 2.25 -0.19 -3.09
C GLN A 97 2.42 1.12 -3.85
N ASP A 98 3.65 1.41 -4.23
CA ASP A 98 3.98 2.58 -5.04
C ASP A 98 5.21 2.34 -5.92
N GLY A 99 5.24 2.99 -7.07
CA GLY A 99 6.40 3.06 -7.96
C GLY A 99 7.31 4.20 -7.54
N THR A 100 8.61 3.96 -7.41
CA THR A 100 9.57 4.98 -6.99
C THR A 100 10.93 4.82 -7.66
N TRP A 101 11.72 5.89 -7.59
CA TRP A 101 13.03 6.00 -8.22
C TRP A 101 14.11 6.02 -7.14
N PHE A 102 15.01 5.06 -7.18
CA PHE A 102 16.21 5.05 -6.34
C PHE A 102 17.40 5.54 -7.16
N GLY A 103 17.62 6.85 -7.10
CA GLY A 103 18.61 7.51 -7.93
C GLY A 103 18.17 7.62 -9.39
N ARG A 104 19.13 7.70 -10.32
CA ARG A 104 18.84 8.03 -11.74
C ARG A 104 18.37 6.84 -12.59
N TYR A 105 18.65 5.62 -12.17
CA TYR A 105 18.56 4.45 -13.06
C TYR A 105 17.77 3.27 -12.50
N LEU A 106 17.45 3.29 -11.21
CA LEU A 106 16.74 2.18 -10.57
C LEU A 106 15.29 2.58 -10.33
N ASN A 107 14.39 1.99 -11.11
CA ASN A 107 12.96 2.07 -10.90
C ASN A 107 12.49 0.86 -10.12
N CYS A 108 11.68 1.08 -9.10
CA CYS A 108 11.23 0.01 -8.24
C CYS A 108 9.79 0.15 -7.81
N ILE A 109 9.18 -0.99 -7.54
CA ILE A 109 7.93 -1.09 -6.82
C ILE A 109 8.27 -1.38 -5.38
N VAL A 110 7.87 -0.48 -4.49
CA VAL A 110 7.96 -0.67 -3.05
C VAL A 110 6.60 -1.13 -2.56
N SER A 111 6.59 -2.19 -1.76
CA SER A 111 5.40 -2.56 -0.97
C SER A 111 5.66 -2.32 0.50
N ALA A 112 4.67 -1.79 1.20
CA ALA A 112 4.70 -1.60 2.65
C ALA A 112 3.41 -2.11 3.28
N LEU A 113 3.49 -2.52 4.53
CA LEU A 113 2.34 -2.95 5.32
C LEU A 113 2.00 -1.85 6.34
N GLY A 114 0.74 -1.41 6.36
CA GLY A 114 0.19 -0.53 7.39
C GLY A 114 -0.85 -1.24 8.24
N TRP A 115 -1.02 -0.79 9.49
CA TRP A 115 -2.04 -1.32 10.39
C TRP A 115 -3.26 -0.39 10.45
N VAL A 116 -4.39 -0.79 9.85
CA VAL A 116 -5.59 0.06 9.71
C VAL A 116 -6.24 0.36 11.06
N ASP A 117 -6.33 -0.64 11.95
CA ASP A 117 -6.95 -0.44 13.27
C ASP A 117 -6.16 0.51 14.18
N ALA A 118 -4.92 0.86 13.83
CA ALA A 118 -4.15 1.87 14.53
C ALA A 118 -4.70 3.31 14.34
N GLY A 119 -5.77 3.49 13.56
CA GLY A 119 -6.45 4.77 13.40
C GLY A 119 -5.54 5.82 12.77
N GLU A 120 -5.45 7.01 13.36
CA GLU A 120 -4.57 8.08 12.87
C GLU A 120 -3.09 7.66 12.81
N HIS A 121 -2.66 6.75 13.69
CA HIS A 121 -1.27 6.26 13.68
C HIS A 121 -0.96 5.47 12.40
N SER A 122 -1.97 4.92 11.73
CA SER A 122 -1.82 4.20 10.45
C SER A 122 -1.39 5.10 9.28
N GLN A 123 -1.57 6.41 9.42
CA GLN A 123 -1.22 7.40 8.39
C GLN A 123 0.22 7.90 8.53
N ASN A 124 0.90 7.54 9.61
CA ASN A 124 2.28 7.91 9.84
C ASN A 124 3.24 6.96 9.10
N ALA A 125 4.28 7.51 8.48
CA ALA A 125 5.36 6.75 7.86
C ALA A 125 6.04 5.76 8.83
N PHE A 126 6.09 6.05 10.14
CA PHE A 126 6.66 5.13 11.14
C PHE A 126 5.83 3.87 11.37
N SER A 127 4.56 3.90 11.01
CA SER A 127 3.61 2.79 11.12
C SER A 127 3.44 2.05 9.78
N LEU A 128 4.33 2.31 8.82
CA LEU A 128 4.45 1.57 7.58
C LEU A 128 5.73 0.75 7.61
N ILE A 129 5.60 -0.58 7.63
CA ILE A 129 6.75 -1.47 7.56
C ILE A 129 7.00 -1.83 6.10
N PRO A 130 8.19 -1.50 5.55
CA PRO A 130 8.58 -1.94 4.22
C PRO A 130 8.54 -3.46 4.15
N LEU A 131 7.82 -3.98 3.16
CA LEU A 131 7.61 -5.42 2.99
C LEU A 131 8.40 -5.97 1.80
N SER A 132 8.44 -5.23 0.69
CA SER A 132 9.21 -5.63 -0.49
C SER A 132 9.75 -4.45 -1.26
N TYR A 133 10.82 -4.73 -1.98
CA TYR A 133 11.43 -3.84 -2.94
C TYR A 133 11.77 -4.63 -4.19
N VAL A 134 11.15 -4.28 -5.32
CA VAL A 134 11.33 -5.01 -6.57
C VAL A 134 11.76 -4.07 -7.68
N SER A 135 12.92 -4.35 -8.25
CA SER A 135 13.47 -3.72 -9.44
C SER A 135 12.63 -4.02 -10.67
N VAL A 136 12.17 -2.96 -11.31
CA VAL A 136 11.44 -3.01 -12.57
C VAL A 136 12.10 -2.06 -13.55
N THR A 137 12.11 -2.39 -14.84
CA THR A 137 12.65 -1.47 -15.85
C THR A 137 11.74 -0.25 -16.00
N LYS A 138 10.43 -0.47 -15.92
CA LYS A 138 9.37 0.54 -15.97
C LYS A 138 8.15 0.05 -15.19
N GLU A 139 7.43 0.97 -14.57
CA GLU A 139 6.15 0.66 -13.93
C GLU A 139 5.05 0.44 -15.00
N ASN A 140 4.88 -0.80 -15.40
CA ASN A 140 3.82 -1.28 -16.29
C ASN A 140 3.27 -2.61 -15.76
N ARG A 141 2.14 -3.07 -16.31
CA ARG A 141 1.45 -4.28 -15.86
C ARG A 141 2.37 -5.51 -15.84
N ASP A 142 3.05 -5.80 -16.95
CA ASP A 142 3.86 -7.02 -17.07
C ASP A 142 5.00 -7.06 -16.03
N ASN A 143 5.64 -5.92 -15.78
CA ASN A 143 6.69 -5.81 -14.78
C ASN A 143 6.14 -5.86 -13.35
N VAL A 144 4.92 -5.34 -13.10
CA VAL A 144 4.23 -5.44 -11.81
C VAL A 144 3.84 -6.89 -11.53
N GLU A 145 3.31 -7.62 -12.51
CA GLU A 145 2.97 -9.04 -12.39
C GLU A 145 4.21 -9.89 -12.12
N GLN A 146 5.33 -9.62 -12.79
CA GLN A 146 6.61 -10.28 -12.50
C GLN A 146 7.13 -9.96 -11.11
N ALA A 147 6.91 -8.73 -10.63
CA ALA A 147 7.33 -8.30 -9.31
C ALA A 147 6.51 -8.93 -8.18
N LEU A 148 5.23 -9.22 -8.45
CA LEU A 148 4.30 -9.84 -7.51
C LEU A 148 4.26 -11.35 -7.71
N THR A 149 5.32 -12.02 -7.30
CA THR A 149 5.40 -13.48 -7.40
C THR A 149 4.20 -14.16 -6.74
N THR A 150 3.79 -15.33 -7.27
CA THR A 150 2.73 -16.16 -6.67
C THR A 150 2.97 -16.41 -5.18
N GLU A 151 4.23 -16.59 -4.80
CA GLU A 151 4.65 -16.73 -3.43
C GLU A 151 4.34 -15.49 -2.59
N PHE A 152 4.66 -14.29 -3.08
CA PHE A 152 4.35 -13.04 -2.40
C PHE A 152 2.84 -12.85 -2.24
N ILE A 153 2.07 -13.08 -3.30
CA ILE A 153 0.60 -12.96 -3.27
C ILE A 153 -0.01 -13.97 -2.29
N ASN A 154 0.51 -15.20 -2.24
CA ASN A 154 0.02 -16.24 -1.33
C ASN A 154 0.17 -15.86 0.16
N MET A 155 1.06 -14.92 0.50
CA MET A 155 1.17 -14.41 1.87
C MET A 155 -0.05 -13.61 2.31
N PHE A 156 -0.90 -13.13 1.38
CA PHE A 156 -2.06 -12.29 1.67
C PHE A 156 -3.40 -13.02 1.52
N LYS A 157 -3.39 -14.36 1.52
CA LYS A 157 -4.61 -15.14 1.42
C LYS A 157 -5.59 -14.78 2.57
N PRO A 158 -6.90 -14.73 2.28
CA PRO A 158 -7.91 -14.49 3.31
C PRO A 158 -7.95 -15.63 4.33
N GLY A 159 -8.44 -15.32 5.54
CA GLY A 159 -8.63 -16.31 6.61
C GLY A 159 -7.35 -16.72 7.33
N GLN A 160 -6.29 -15.90 7.28
CA GLN A 160 -5.09 -16.15 8.08
C GLN A 160 -5.37 -15.92 9.56
N VAL A 161 -4.89 -16.83 10.39
CA VAL A 161 -4.88 -16.70 11.86
C VAL A 161 -3.45 -16.55 12.33
N MET A 162 -3.22 -15.64 13.26
CA MET A 162 -1.91 -15.40 13.85
C MET A 162 -2.03 -15.20 15.35
N GLU A 163 -1.19 -15.90 16.11
CA GLU A 163 -1.00 -15.65 17.53
C GLU A 163 -0.05 -14.46 17.70
N ILE A 164 -0.49 -13.44 18.44
CA ILE A 164 0.27 -12.25 18.77
C ILE A 164 0.14 -12.03 20.28
N ARG A 165 1.27 -12.15 21.00
CA ARG A 165 1.33 -12.04 22.47
C ARG A 165 0.35 -12.97 23.21
N GLY A 166 0.21 -14.21 22.74
CA GLY A 166 -0.67 -15.21 23.36
C GLY A 166 -2.16 -15.03 23.07
N VAL A 167 -2.52 -14.12 22.16
CA VAL A 167 -3.91 -13.94 21.69
C VAL A 167 -3.96 -14.27 20.21
N GLU A 168 -4.95 -15.07 19.81
CA GLU A 168 -5.18 -15.41 18.41
C GLU A 168 -6.05 -14.36 17.73
N TYR A 169 -5.56 -13.84 16.59
CA TYR A 169 -6.27 -12.89 15.77
C TYR A 169 -6.50 -13.44 14.37
N ASN A 170 -7.68 -13.21 13.82
CA ASN A 170 -7.90 -13.29 12.38
C ASN A 170 -7.25 -12.07 11.71
N ILE A 171 -6.58 -12.30 10.59
CA ILE A 171 -5.88 -11.26 9.85
C ILE A 171 -6.63 -10.97 8.56
N LEU A 172 -7.06 -9.72 8.41
CA LEU A 172 -7.68 -9.22 7.19
C LEU A 172 -6.72 -8.28 6.48
N PHE A 173 -6.50 -8.53 5.18
CA PHE A 173 -5.71 -7.65 4.34
C PHE A 173 -6.60 -6.86 3.39
N SER A 174 -6.29 -5.57 3.26
CA SER A 174 -6.81 -4.69 2.23
C SER A 174 -5.68 -4.27 1.30
N TYR A 175 -5.99 -4.09 0.02
CA TYR A 175 -5.04 -3.55 -0.95
C TYR A 175 -5.31 -2.06 -1.17
N SER A 176 -4.27 -1.24 -1.17
CA SER A 176 -4.37 0.20 -1.39
C SER A 176 -3.16 0.69 -2.16
N ALA A 177 -3.40 1.39 -3.26
CA ALA A 177 -2.35 2.09 -3.99
C ALA A 177 -2.99 3.32 -4.66
N ASP A 178 -2.18 4.11 -5.36
CA ASP A 178 -2.74 5.13 -6.24
C ASP A 178 -3.61 4.48 -7.34
N TYR A 179 -4.47 5.28 -7.97
CA TYR A 179 -5.40 4.74 -8.97
C TYR A 179 -4.68 4.03 -10.13
N LYS A 180 -3.50 4.54 -10.55
CA LYS A 180 -2.74 3.98 -11.67
C LYS A 180 -2.22 2.59 -11.33
N MET A 181 -1.64 2.41 -10.15
CA MET A 181 -1.13 1.13 -9.65
C MET A 181 -2.27 0.14 -9.41
N VAL A 182 -3.38 0.58 -8.81
CA VAL A 182 -4.59 -0.26 -8.66
C VAL A 182 -5.07 -0.75 -10.03
N ALA A 183 -5.12 0.13 -11.03
CA ALA A 183 -5.54 -0.26 -12.37
C ALA A 183 -4.57 -1.29 -12.99
N GLN A 184 -3.26 -1.12 -12.81
CA GLN A 184 -2.27 -2.08 -13.29
C GLN A 184 -2.40 -3.45 -12.62
N VAL A 185 -2.53 -3.49 -11.28
CA VAL A 185 -2.65 -4.75 -10.52
C VAL A 185 -3.96 -5.48 -10.79
N MET A 186 -5.07 -4.74 -10.95
CA MET A 186 -6.38 -5.32 -11.23
C MET A 186 -6.63 -5.59 -12.72
N GLY A 187 -5.69 -5.28 -13.61
CA GLY A 187 -5.87 -5.41 -15.05
C GLY A 187 -6.94 -4.47 -15.62
N LEU A 188 -7.21 -3.35 -14.95
CA LEU A 188 -8.20 -2.36 -15.35
C LEU A 188 -7.62 -1.39 -16.39
N ALA A 189 -8.52 -0.70 -17.06
CA ALA A 189 -8.18 0.37 -17.98
C ALA A 189 -7.40 1.47 -17.25
N GLY A 190 -6.23 1.84 -17.78
CA GLY A 190 -5.40 2.88 -17.18
C GLY A 190 -6.02 4.28 -17.28
N PRO A 191 -5.41 5.28 -16.61
CA PRO A 191 -5.93 6.66 -16.55
C PRO A 191 -6.03 7.36 -17.91
N CYS A 192 -5.28 6.88 -18.91
CA CYS A 192 -5.31 7.40 -20.27
C CYS A 192 -6.37 6.73 -21.16
N SER A 193 -7.10 5.73 -20.66
CA SER A 193 -8.17 5.06 -21.39
C SER A 193 -9.41 5.94 -21.53
N ASP A 194 -10.18 5.69 -22.60
CA ASP A 194 -11.52 6.28 -22.76
C ASP A 194 -12.48 5.80 -21.67
N HIS A 195 -12.25 4.61 -21.08
CA HIS A 195 -13.06 4.02 -20.02
C HIS A 195 -12.26 3.87 -18.73
N PHE A 196 -11.68 4.96 -18.23
CA PHE A 196 -10.86 4.92 -17.01
C PHE A 196 -11.66 4.73 -15.71
N CYS A 197 -12.95 5.05 -15.66
CA CYS A 197 -13.68 4.95 -14.39
C CYS A 197 -13.92 3.48 -14.00
N ASN A 198 -13.35 3.03 -12.88
CA ASN A 198 -13.51 1.65 -12.39
C ASN A 198 -14.92 1.33 -11.90
N TRP A 199 -15.76 2.36 -11.69
CA TRP A 199 -17.10 2.23 -11.13
C TRP A 199 -18.22 2.50 -12.14
N CYS A 200 -17.89 3.00 -13.34
CA CYS A 200 -18.90 3.24 -14.37
C CYS A 200 -18.34 3.01 -15.77
N ARG A 201 -19.20 2.62 -16.71
CA ARG A 201 -18.82 2.36 -18.10
C ARG A 201 -18.74 3.63 -18.95
N THR A 202 -18.86 4.80 -18.35
CA THR A 202 -18.95 6.08 -19.07
C THR A 202 -17.63 6.45 -19.71
N LYS A 203 -17.68 6.83 -21.00
CA LYS A 203 -16.52 7.36 -21.72
C LYS A 203 -16.04 8.68 -21.11
N LYS A 204 -14.72 8.92 -21.12
CA LYS A 204 -14.06 10.14 -20.64
C LYS A 204 -14.68 11.42 -21.22
N LEU A 205 -14.99 11.42 -22.51
CA LEU A 205 -15.64 12.54 -23.20
C LEU A 205 -17.10 12.79 -22.74
N LYS A 206 -17.80 11.74 -22.28
CA LYS A 206 -19.15 11.89 -21.72
C LYS A 206 -19.11 12.39 -20.27
N LEU A 207 -18.09 12.01 -19.50
CA LEU A 207 -17.86 12.54 -18.14
C LEU A 207 -17.58 14.05 -18.13
N SER A 208 -16.80 14.56 -19.09
CA SER A 208 -16.55 16.01 -19.21
C SER A 208 -17.83 16.79 -19.56
N GLY A 209 -18.68 16.25 -20.45
CA GLY A 209 -19.99 16.83 -20.76
C GLY A 209 -20.96 16.83 -19.56
N MET A 210 -20.92 15.79 -18.73
CA MET A 210 -21.71 15.72 -17.49
C MET A 210 -21.28 16.74 -16.44
N ARG A 211 -19.99 17.08 -16.39
CA ARG A 211 -19.47 18.13 -15.50
C ARG A 211 -20.16 19.47 -15.80
N LYS A 212 -20.33 19.80 -17.09
CA LYS A 212 -21.02 21.02 -17.54
C LYS A 212 -22.48 21.06 -17.06
N LEU A 213 -23.22 19.95 -17.22
CA LEU A 213 -24.60 19.83 -16.73
C LEU A 213 -24.71 19.98 -15.20
N VAL A 214 -23.76 19.44 -14.43
CA VAL A 214 -23.76 19.54 -12.96
C VAL A 214 -23.48 20.96 -12.47
N TYR A 215 -22.53 21.66 -13.10
CA TYR A 215 -22.27 23.08 -12.84
C TYR A 215 -23.47 23.96 -13.21
N GLU A 216 -24.09 23.72 -14.37
CA GLU A 216 -25.26 24.47 -14.84
C GLU A 216 -26.51 24.23 -13.97
N ASN A 217 -26.60 23.07 -13.30
CA ASN A 217 -27.70 22.73 -12.39
C ASN A 217 -27.36 22.96 -10.90
N GLY A 218 -26.25 23.63 -10.58
CA GLY A 218 -25.96 24.10 -9.22
C GLY A 218 -25.51 23.04 -8.22
N PHE A 219 -25.17 21.83 -8.67
CA PHE A 219 -24.56 20.82 -7.78
C PHE A 219 -23.06 21.15 -7.65
N GLY A 220 -22.64 21.66 -6.49
CA GLY A 220 -21.29 22.20 -6.27
C GLY A 220 -20.13 21.21 -6.53
N ASN A 221 -18.90 21.71 -6.44
CA ASN A 221 -17.65 21.07 -6.86
C ASN A 221 -17.29 19.71 -6.21
N ASN A 222 -18.07 19.24 -5.23
CA ASN A 222 -17.75 18.07 -4.41
C ASN A 222 -18.50 16.78 -4.81
N VAL A 223 -19.14 16.74 -5.98
CA VAL A 223 -19.78 15.51 -6.46
C VAL A 223 -18.74 14.59 -7.11
N ALA A 224 -18.34 13.54 -6.40
CA ALA A 224 -17.58 12.43 -6.98
C ALA A 224 -18.48 11.69 -7.99
N PHE A 225 -18.13 11.77 -9.28
CA PHE A 225 -18.92 11.15 -10.34
C PHE A 225 -18.73 9.63 -10.37
N CYS A 226 -19.67 8.91 -9.78
CA CYS A 226 -20.00 7.52 -10.13
C CYS A 226 -21.48 7.45 -10.51
N ILE A 227 -21.79 7.67 -11.77
CA ILE A 227 -23.13 7.39 -12.28
C ILE A 227 -23.17 5.90 -12.62
N THR A 228 -23.82 5.11 -11.76
CA THR A 228 -24.20 3.73 -12.08
C THR A 228 -25.39 3.74 -13.04
N ASP A 229 -25.54 2.68 -13.85
CA ASP A 229 -26.53 2.57 -14.95
C ASP A 229 -27.98 2.94 -14.58
N LYS A 230 -28.33 2.93 -13.29
CA LYS A 230 -29.66 3.34 -12.81
C LYS A 230 -30.00 4.82 -13.06
N LEU A 231 -29.00 5.69 -13.17
CA LEU A 231 -29.20 7.13 -13.44
C LEU A 231 -29.20 7.48 -14.93
N GLN A 232 -28.63 6.63 -15.80
CA GLN A 232 -28.65 6.86 -17.26
C GLN A 232 -30.05 6.72 -17.88
N LYS A 233 -30.93 5.90 -17.27
CA LYS A 233 -32.30 5.70 -17.78
C LYS A 233 -33.20 6.94 -17.68
N HIS A 234 -32.82 7.95 -16.89
CA HIS A 234 -33.65 9.14 -16.69
C HIS A 234 -33.22 10.38 -17.49
N SER A 235 -32.08 10.37 -18.20
CA SER A 235 -31.55 11.60 -18.81
C SER A 235 -31.27 11.57 -20.31
N TYR A 236 -31.57 10.49 -21.05
CA TYR A 236 -31.35 10.47 -22.51
C TYR A 236 -32.56 9.94 -23.30
N LYS A 237 -33.49 10.84 -23.63
CA LYS A 237 -34.38 10.70 -24.80
C LYS A 237 -33.72 11.37 -26.01
N SER A 238 -32.58 10.85 -26.46
CA SER A 238 -32.10 10.98 -27.84
C SER A 238 -30.82 10.17 -27.98
N TYR A 239 -30.94 8.90 -28.35
CA TYR A 239 -29.79 8.13 -28.83
C TYR A 239 -30.26 7.26 -29.99
N ASP A 240 -29.61 7.45 -31.12
CA ASP A 240 -29.95 6.95 -32.45
C ASP A 240 -29.92 5.41 -32.49
N ASP A 241 -30.92 4.78 -33.10
CA ASP A 241 -31.18 3.34 -32.98
C ASP A 241 -30.12 2.43 -33.64
N LYS A 242 -29.13 3.03 -34.34
CA LYS A 242 -27.99 2.29 -34.92
C LYS A 242 -26.92 1.91 -33.89
N ASP A 243 -26.81 2.64 -32.77
CA ASP A 243 -25.78 2.37 -31.75
C ASP A 243 -26.18 1.25 -30.78
N LYS A 244 -27.48 0.96 -30.63
CA LYS A 244 -27.97 -0.12 -29.74
C LYS A 244 -27.58 -1.52 -30.24
N ALA A 245 -27.61 -1.74 -31.56
CA ALA A 245 -27.32 -3.05 -32.14
C ALA A 245 -25.84 -3.45 -31.97
N ALA A 246 -24.92 -2.48 -32.07
CA ALA A 246 -23.48 -2.70 -31.85
C ALA A 246 -23.13 -2.88 -30.35
N GLU A 247 -23.95 -2.33 -29.45
CA GLU A 247 -23.78 -2.47 -28.00
C GLU A 247 -24.27 -3.85 -27.51
N GLU A 248 -25.38 -4.37 -28.05
CA GLU A 248 -25.90 -5.72 -27.73
C GLU A 248 -24.98 -6.86 -28.20
N GLU A 249 -24.28 -6.69 -29.32
CA GLU A 249 -23.33 -7.68 -29.83
C GLU A 249 -22.02 -7.72 -29.00
N ASN A 250 -21.57 -6.57 -28.48
CA ASN A 250 -20.41 -6.50 -27.58
C ASN A 250 -20.71 -7.00 -26.16
N ILE A 251 -21.95 -6.86 -25.68
CA ILE A 251 -22.37 -7.37 -24.37
C ILE A 251 -22.32 -8.91 -24.33
N LYS A 252 -22.71 -9.59 -25.41
CA LYS A 252 -22.68 -11.07 -25.47
C LYS A 252 -21.27 -11.66 -25.41
N ASN A 253 -20.26 -10.94 -25.89
CA ASN A 253 -18.87 -11.39 -25.86
C ASN A 253 -18.18 -11.14 -24.51
N TYR A 254 -18.68 -10.23 -23.68
CA TYR A 254 -18.06 -9.89 -22.39
C TYR A 254 -18.49 -10.84 -21.25
N ASP A 255 -19.72 -11.38 -21.29
CA ASP A 255 -20.21 -12.33 -20.27
C ASP A 255 -19.49 -13.69 -20.32
N GLN A 256 -18.70 -13.96 -21.36
CA GLN A 256 -17.86 -15.18 -21.44
C GLN A 256 -16.49 -15.03 -20.76
N VAL A 257 -16.09 -13.82 -20.37
CA VAL A 257 -14.74 -13.55 -19.80
C VAL A 257 -14.78 -13.42 -18.27
N ILE A 258 -15.97 -13.40 -17.67
CA ILE A 258 -16.15 -13.33 -16.21
C ILE A 258 -16.90 -14.58 -15.72
N LEU A 259 -16.22 -15.73 -15.77
CA LEU A 259 -16.45 -16.90 -14.90
C LEU A 259 -15.11 -17.56 -14.59
#